data_AF-A0A395YDY8-F1
#
_entry.id   AF-A0A395YDY8-F1
#
_cell.length_a   1.000
_cell.length_b   1.000
_cell.length_c   1.000
_cell.angle_alpha   90.00
_cell.angle_beta   90.00
_cell.angle_gamma   90.00
#
_symmetry.space_group_name_H-M   'P 1'
#
loop_
_entity.id
_entity.type
_entity.pdbx_description
1 polymer ?
#
loop_
_entity_poly.entity_id
_entity_poly.type
_entity_poly.pdbx_seq_one_letter_code
_entity_poly.pdbx_strand_id
1 'polypeptide(L)'
;MNKRDYKSTNDYKKSIEIFKNFVRDILDGDIEKLRDFDFTDLTTYVGDIIDPDMYLITQAIYIILWGDLYDLTFEKMGVWNWNNEHAFRGDTMNSFGSLFGKEDRKKDRSFAFRAKFYHAEENPHLWTKIRKFSKSYHCIGNFILIPNRGALRNGINGARAGYYNREECEGMRDYFDWFLISIAKYQQKVERGDIHLSGFEMQLQMNPEYNPAFLPIKEWEEQFFLKPYFKNGEPVLLFKTPLEERLKVTDPNGTDPEISYYEADEYLELLEDFLDKSEEVIKYRTNKIIEALKKKL
;
A
#
# COMPACT_ATOMS: atom_id res chain seq x y z
N MET A 1 19.07 13.22 -9.56
CA MET A 1 20.33 13.46 -8.81
C MET A 1 21.06 12.14 -8.67
N ASN A 2 22.39 12.06 -8.71
CA ASN A 2 23.05 10.76 -8.49
C ASN A 2 23.02 10.38 -6.99
N LYS A 3 23.13 9.08 -6.70
CA LYS A 3 23.04 8.54 -5.33
C LYS A 3 24.08 9.12 -4.36
N ARG A 4 25.28 9.46 -4.84
CA ARG A 4 26.35 10.00 -3.99
C ARG A 4 25.99 11.40 -3.51
N ASP A 5 25.52 12.23 -4.44
CA ASP A 5 25.13 13.61 -4.15
C ASP A 5 23.89 13.64 -3.26
N TYR A 6 22.90 12.78 -3.53
CA TYR A 6 21.70 12.69 -2.72
C TYR A 6 21.99 12.34 -1.25
N LYS A 7 22.95 11.43 -1.00
CA LYS A 7 23.37 11.10 0.37
C LYS A 7 24.05 12.25 1.13
N SER A 8 24.49 13.29 0.43
CA SER A 8 25.09 14.46 1.05
C SER A 8 24.06 15.50 1.50
N THR A 9 22.79 15.37 1.06
CA THR A 9 21.69 16.26 1.40
C THR A 9 21.37 16.24 2.91
N ASN A 10 20.76 17.32 3.39
CA ASN A 10 20.37 17.44 4.80
C ASN A 10 19.25 16.47 5.16
N ASP A 11 18.24 16.29 4.29
CA ASP A 11 17.13 15.37 4.52
C ASP A 11 17.60 13.92 4.65
N TYR A 12 18.54 13.46 3.80
CA TYR A 12 19.09 12.12 3.92
C TYR A 12 19.84 11.94 5.25
N LYS A 13 20.73 12.89 5.62
CA LYS A 13 21.49 12.83 6.88
C LYS A 13 20.56 12.82 8.10
N LYS A 14 19.55 13.71 8.11
CA LYS A 14 18.53 13.78 9.15
C LYS A 14 17.73 12.48 9.25
N SER A 15 17.39 11.87 8.11
CA SER A 15 16.67 10.60 8.08
C SER A 15 17.49 9.46 8.68
N ILE A 16 18.80 9.40 8.39
CA ILE A 16 19.71 8.43 9.02
C ILE A 16 19.77 8.63 10.54
N GLU A 17 19.82 9.87 11.02
CA GLU A 17 19.83 10.17 12.46
C GLU A 17 18.52 9.74 13.13
N ILE A 18 17.37 10.11 12.55
CA ILE A 18 16.03 9.68 13.01
C ILE A 18 15.98 8.16 13.10
N PHE A 19 16.42 7.46 12.05
CA PHE A 19 16.38 6.00 12.01
C PHE A 19 17.29 5.37 13.07
N LYS A 20 18.52 5.88 13.25
CA LYS A 20 19.45 5.40 14.29
C LYS A 20 18.88 5.57 15.69
N ASN A 21 18.28 6.74 15.97
CA ASN A 21 17.65 7.00 17.26
C ASN A 21 16.42 6.11 17.46
N PHE A 22 15.58 5.90 16.45
CA PHE A 22 14.46 4.97 16.53
C PHE A 22 14.92 3.53 16.83
N VAL A 23 15.96 3.04 16.15
CA VAL A 23 16.49 1.70 16.43
C VAL A 23 16.97 1.60 17.88
N ARG A 24 17.68 2.61 18.39
CA ARG A 24 18.15 2.65 19.78
C ARG A 24 16.99 2.71 20.79
N ASP A 25 16.04 3.62 20.57
CA ASP A 25 15.05 4.01 21.58
C ASP A 25 13.79 3.12 21.57
N ILE A 26 13.39 2.63 20.41
CA ILE A 26 12.15 1.87 20.22
C ILE A 26 12.41 0.38 19.98
N LEU A 27 13.53 0.05 19.32
CA LEU A 27 13.89 -1.34 19.00
C LEU A 27 14.99 -1.90 19.91
N ASP A 28 15.34 -1.20 21.00
CA ASP A 28 16.41 -1.56 21.95
C ASP A 28 17.77 -1.87 21.29
N GLY A 29 18.09 -1.14 20.22
CA GLY A 29 19.31 -1.34 19.43
C GLY A 29 19.26 -2.51 18.44
N ASP A 30 18.16 -3.28 18.39
CA ASP A 30 18.02 -4.44 17.52
C ASP A 30 17.04 -4.17 16.37
N ILE A 31 17.59 -3.81 15.21
CA ILE A 31 16.81 -3.59 13.98
C ILE A 31 15.97 -4.81 13.57
N GLU A 32 16.32 -6.04 13.98
CA GLU A 32 15.51 -7.22 13.65
C GLU A 32 14.12 -7.16 14.29
N LYS A 33 13.93 -6.40 15.38
CA LYS A 33 12.60 -6.19 15.98
C LYS A 33 11.62 -5.46 15.06
N LEU A 34 12.10 -4.79 14.01
CA LEU A 34 11.26 -4.17 12.98
C LEU A 34 10.39 -5.21 12.24
N ARG A 35 10.77 -6.48 12.29
CA ARG A 35 10.11 -7.59 11.60
C ARG A 35 8.63 -7.74 11.96
N ASP A 36 8.31 -7.53 13.23
CA ASP A 36 6.99 -7.73 13.80
C ASP A 36 6.44 -6.45 14.46
N PHE A 37 7.07 -5.29 14.20
CA PHE A 37 6.69 -4.02 14.79
C PHE A 37 5.40 -3.48 14.17
N ASP A 38 4.36 -3.30 14.98
CA ASP A 38 3.13 -2.62 14.60
C ASP A 38 3.32 -1.12 14.80
N PHE A 39 3.34 -0.35 13.69
CA PHE A 39 3.58 1.09 13.78
C PHE A 39 2.46 1.85 14.50
N THR A 40 1.26 1.29 14.69
CA THR A 40 0.20 1.96 15.45
C THR A 40 0.44 2.03 16.95
N ASP A 41 1.38 1.24 17.49
CA ASP A 41 1.76 1.31 18.90
C ASP A 41 2.65 2.53 19.22
N LEU A 42 3.06 3.27 18.18
CA LEU A 42 4.06 4.32 18.29
C LEU A 42 3.46 5.66 18.76
N THR A 43 4.07 6.25 19.78
CA THR A 43 3.69 7.58 20.32
C THR A 43 4.75 8.67 20.10
N THR A 44 5.99 8.28 19.77
CA THR A 44 7.13 9.15 19.44
C THR A 44 7.60 8.87 18.02
N TYR A 45 8.25 9.81 17.31
CA TYR A 45 8.59 9.63 15.88
C TYR A 45 7.36 9.55 14.94
N VAL A 46 6.22 10.09 15.38
CA VAL A 46 4.97 10.20 14.60
C VAL A 46 5.03 11.39 13.63
N GLY A 47 5.53 12.54 14.06
CA GLY A 47 5.49 13.77 13.25
C GLY A 47 4.07 14.34 13.15
N ASP A 48 3.81 15.15 12.12
CA ASP A 48 2.56 15.93 12.00
C ASP A 48 1.41 15.16 11.33
N ILE A 49 1.73 14.07 10.62
CA ILE A 49 0.75 13.26 9.87
C ILE A 49 0.46 11.99 10.67
N ILE A 50 -0.78 11.88 11.16
CA ILE A 50 -1.19 10.80 12.06
C ILE A 50 -1.71 9.60 11.24
N ASP A 51 -0.89 9.13 10.30
CA ASP A 51 -1.07 7.85 9.58
C ASP A 51 0.24 7.04 9.69
N PRO A 52 0.23 5.76 10.12
CA PRO A 52 1.45 4.98 10.36
C PRO A 52 2.42 4.86 9.17
N ASP A 53 1.86 4.77 7.96
CA ASP A 53 2.59 4.77 6.70
C ASP A 53 3.17 6.14 6.32
N MET A 54 2.90 7.17 7.11
CA MET A 54 3.37 8.55 6.98
C MET A 54 3.97 9.11 8.26
N TYR A 55 4.22 8.29 9.28
CA TYR A 55 4.93 8.75 10.47
C TYR A 55 6.34 9.28 10.12
N LEU A 56 6.89 10.16 10.94
CA LEU A 56 8.23 10.74 10.73
C LEU A 56 9.29 9.65 10.51
N ILE A 57 9.23 8.56 11.28
CA ILE A 57 10.13 7.41 11.08
C ILE A 57 9.91 6.73 9.72
N THR A 58 8.67 6.59 9.29
CA THR A 58 8.32 5.95 8.00
C THR A 58 8.78 6.82 6.83
N GLN A 59 8.56 8.14 6.91
CA GLN A 59 9.09 9.12 5.97
C GLN A 59 10.63 9.07 5.88
N ALA A 60 11.31 8.99 7.03
CA ALA A 60 12.77 8.85 7.07
C ALA A 60 13.24 7.55 6.39
N ILE A 61 12.54 6.43 6.62
CA ILE A 61 12.83 5.15 5.93
C ILE A 61 12.66 5.30 4.41
N TYR A 62 11.60 5.95 3.93
CA TYR A 62 11.41 6.19 2.50
C TYR A 62 12.54 7.02 1.89
N ILE A 63 12.99 8.08 2.57
CA ILE A 63 14.14 8.89 2.14
C ILE A 63 15.42 8.05 2.06
N ILE A 64 15.66 7.16 3.03
CA ILE A 64 16.84 6.29 3.03
C ILE A 64 16.82 5.28 1.88
N LEU A 65 15.64 4.71 1.59
CA LEU A 65 15.46 3.63 0.62
C LEU A 65 15.35 4.14 -0.83
N TRP A 66 14.52 5.14 -1.05
CA TRP A 66 14.09 5.57 -2.39
C TRP A 66 14.36 7.05 -2.67
N GLY A 67 15.05 7.73 -1.76
CA GLY A 67 15.30 9.14 -1.89
C GLY A 67 16.11 9.53 -3.12
N ASP A 68 17.09 8.72 -3.53
CA ASP A 68 17.86 9.01 -4.74
C ASP A 68 17.08 8.76 -6.04
N LEU A 69 16.07 7.88 -6.00
CA LEU A 69 15.17 7.64 -7.14
C LEU A 69 14.22 8.82 -7.37
N TYR A 70 13.56 9.30 -6.30
CA TYR A 70 12.53 10.33 -6.38
C TYR A 70 13.01 11.75 -6.05
N ASP A 71 14.29 11.91 -5.75
CA ASP A 71 14.83 13.16 -5.15
C ASP A 71 14.01 13.56 -3.91
N LEU A 72 13.77 12.60 -3.02
CA LEU A 72 12.78 12.73 -1.96
C LEU A 72 13.25 13.69 -0.86
N THR A 73 12.35 14.48 -0.30
CA THR A 73 12.58 15.28 0.92
C THR A 73 11.35 15.15 1.81
N PHE A 74 11.44 15.53 3.09
CA PHE A 74 10.27 15.54 3.96
C PHE A 74 9.15 16.43 3.38
N GLU A 75 9.51 17.57 2.79
CA GLU A 75 8.55 18.53 2.21
C GLU A 75 7.81 18.00 0.97
N LYS A 76 8.40 17.05 0.22
CA LYS A 76 7.73 16.44 -0.94
C LYS A 76 6.70 15.38 -0.56
N MET A 77 6.69 14.93 0.70
CA MET A 77 5.77 13.94 1.23
C MET A 77 4.70 14.60 2.09
N GLY A 78 3.44 14.21 1.93
CA GLY A 78 2.41 14.75 2.79
C GLY A 78 0.99 14.25 2.54
N VAL A 79 0.04 14.96 3.14
CA VAL A 79 -1.38 14.73 2.89
C VAL A 79 -1.73 15.27 1.52
N TRP A 80 -2.56 14.54 0.79
CA TRP A 80 -3.05 15.02 -0.49
C TRP A 80 -3.94 16.26 -0.32
N ASN A 81 -3.82 17.22 -1.23
CA ASN A 81 -4.75 18.34 -1.38
C ASN A 81 -4.94 18.69 -2.86
N TRP A 82 -5.95 19.50 -3.14
CA TRP A 82 -6.31 19.91 -4.51
C TRP A 82 -5.21 20.69 -5.23
N ASN A 83 -4.29 21.32 -4.49
CA ASN A 83 -3.15 22.03 -5.04
C ASN A 83 -2.00 21.08 -5.43
N ASN A 84 -2.10 19.79 -5.07
CA ASN A 84 -1.03 18.80 -5.23
C ASN A 84 0.31 19.28 -4.66
N GLU A 85 0.28 19.96 -3.51
CA GLU A 85 1.48 20.55 -2.86
C GLU A 85 2.54 19.49 -2.56
N HIS A 86 2.10 18.30 -2.12
CA HIS A 86 2.97 17.15 -1.91
C HIS A 86 2.83 16.15 -3.06
N ALA A 87 3.95 15.79 -3.67
CA ALA A 87 4.00 14.87 -4.79
C ALA A 87 3.81 13.41 -4.37
N PHE A 88 4.23 13.07 -3.15
CA PHE A 88 4.29 11.69 -2.67
C PHE A 88 3.48 11.50 -1.40
N ARG A 89 2.94 10.29 -1.25
CA ARG A 89 2.22 9.86 -0.05
C ARG A 89 2.52 8.39 0.24
N GLY A 90 2.72 8.09 1.51
CA GLY A 90 2.79 6.74 2.04
C GLY A 90 1.42 6.09 2.03
N ASP A 91 1.39 4.80 1.76
CA ASP A 91 0.16 4.01 1.68
C ASP A 91 0.42 2.57 2.14
N THR A 92 -0.66 1.88 2.49
CA THR A 92 -0.66 0.42 2.68
C THR A 92 -0.96 -0.27 1.36
N MET A 93 -0.14 -1.26 0.98
CA MET A 93 -0.40 -2.05 -0.23
C MET A 93 -1.71 -2.84 -0.07
N ASN A 94 -1.79 -3.70 0.95
CA ASN A 94 -2.96 -4.52 1.22
C ASN A 94 -3.67 -3.98 2.46
N SER A 95 -4.90 -3.50 2.31
CA SER A 95 -5.61 -2.82 3.39
C SER A 95 -6.54 -3.76 4.15
N PHE A 96 -6.61 -3.58 5.47
CA PHE A 96 -7.58 -4.32 6.31
C PHE A 96 -9.01 -3.82 6.11
N GLY A 97 -9.17 -2.49 6.00
CA GLY A 97 -10.49 -1.85 6.03
C GLY A 97 -11.37 -2.19 4.85
N SER A 98 -10.78 -2.35 3.66
CA SER A 98 -11.53 -2.56 2.42
C SER A 98 -12.15 -3.94 2.33
N LEU A 99 -11.55 -4.96 2.95
CA LEU A 99 -12.08 -6.32 2.90
C LEU A 99 -12.82 -6.73 4.18
N PHE A 100 -12.25 -6.44 5.36
CA PHE A 100 -12.78 -6.92 6.66
C PHE A 100 -13.67 -5.89 7.35
N GLY A 101 -13.51 -4.60 7.04
CA GLY A 101 -14.17 -3.49 7.72
C GLY A 101 -13.46 -3.07 9.00
N LYS A 102 -13.05 -1.80 9.08
CA LYS A 102 -12.44 -1.22 10.30
C LYS A 102 -13.49 -1.02 11.39
N GLU A 103 -13.05 -1.16 12.65
CA GLU A 103 -13.84 -0.72 13.80
C GLU A 103 -14.09 0.79 13.69
N ASP A 104 -15.34 1.20 13.88
CA ASP A 104 -15.74 2.60 13.93
C ASP A 104 -16.88 2.75 14.93
N ARG A 105 -16.53 3.13 16.16
CA ARG A 105 -17.49 3.30 17.26
C ARG A 105 -18.52 4.39 16.98
N LYS A 106 -18.21 5.39 16.14
CA LYS A 106 -19.17 6.44 15.77
C LYS A 106 -20.24 5.91 14.82
N LYS A 107 -19.96 4.83 14.10
CA LYS A 107 -20.88 4.16 13.17
C LYS A 107 -21.38 2.81 13.69
N ASP A 108 -21.16 2.52 14.98
CA ASP A 108 -21.49 1.24 15.61
C ASP A 108 -20.92 0.01 14.86
N ARG A 109 -19.71 0.15 14.33
CA ARG A 109 -19.02 -0.92 13.60
C ARG A 109 -18.01 -1.58 14.51
N SER A 110 -18.21 -2.85 14.79
CA SER A 110 -17.24 -3.66 15.54
C SER A 110 -16.03 -4.07 14.68
N PHE A 111 -14.97 -4.54 15.33
CA PHE A 111 -13.81 -5.14 14.66
C PHE A 111 -14.24 -6.17 13.60
N ALA A 112 -13.72 -6.01 12.38
CA ALA A 112 -13.93 -6.90 11.24
C ALA A 112 -15.42 -7.19 10.95
N PHE A 113 -16.30 -6.19 11.08
CA PHE A 113 -17.75 -6.39 10.99
C PHE A 113 -18.20 -7.04 9.67
N ARG A 114 -17.51 -6.81 8.54
CA ARG A 114 -17.84 -7.46 7.26
C ARG A 114 -17.56 -8.96 7.31
N ALA A 115 -16.45 -9.35 7.95
CA ALA A 115 -16.12 -10.75 8.19
C ALA A 115 -17.20 -11.45 9.04
N LYS A 116 -17.74 -10.74 10.03
CA LYS A 116 -18.80 -11.26 10.92
C LYS A 116 -20.15 -11.44 10.24
N PHE A 117 -20.48 -10.66 9.22
CA PHE A 117 -21.68 -10.88 8.42
C PHE A 117 -21.72 -12.27 7.78
N TYR A 118 -20.55 -12.88 7.58
CA TYR A 118 -20.38 -14.20 7.00
C TYR A 118 -19.87 -15.23 8.02
N HIS A 119 -20.05 -14.97 9.32
CA HIS A 119 -19.71 -15.92 10.40
C HIS A 119 -18.24 -16.36 10.45
N ALA A 120 -17.30 -15.53 9.96
CA ALA A 120 -15.88 -15.87 9.93
C ALA A 120 -15.29 -16.15 11.34
N GLU A 121 -15.88 -15.61 12.40
CA GLU A 121 -15.48 -15.84 13.79
C GLU A 121 -15.74 -17.26 14.29
N GLU A 122 -16.65 -18.00 13.64
CA GLU A 122 -16.97 -19.39 13.96
C GLU A 122 -15.87 -20.36 13.48
N ASN A 123 -14.98 -19.90 12.59
CA ASN A 123 -13.77 -20.59 12.17
C ASN A 123 -12.56 -20.05 12.96
N PRO A 124 -12.05 -20.76 13.99
CA PRO A 124 -10.99 -20.24 14.86
C PRO A 124 -9.66 -20.00 14.14
N HIS A 125 -9.39 -20.77 13.08
CA HIS A 125 -8.18 -20.64 12.28
C HIS A 125 -8.21 -19.36 11.45
N LEU A 126 -9.29 -19.14 10.68
CA LEU A 126 -9.48 -17.93 9.90
C LEU A 126 -9.53 -16.69 10.81
N TRP A 127 -10.28 -16.74 11.91
CA TRP A 127 -10.39 -15.63 12.84
C TRP A 127 -9.05 -15.26 13.50
N THR A 128 -8.17 -16.24 13.70
CA THR A 128 -6.79 -15.99 14.18
C THR A 128 -5.96 -15.28 13.12
N LYS A 129 -6.06 -15.67 11.84
CA LYS A 129 -5.40 -14.97 10.73
C LYS A 129 -5.87 -13.51 10.63
N ILE A 130 -7.19 -13.26 10.75
CA ILE A 130 -7.76 -11.91 10.71
C ILE A 130 -7.19 -11.02 11.82
N ARG A 131 -7.13 -11.51 13.07
CA ARG A 131 -6.53 -10.77 14.20
C ARG A 131 -5.04 -10.53 14.05
N LYS A 132 -4.32 -11.46 13.43
CA LYS A 132 -2.89 -11.28 13.14
C LYS A 132 -2.72 -10.17 12.09
N PHE A 133 -3.48 -10.26 11.00
CA PHE A 133 -3.39 -9.32 9.90
C PHE A 133 -3.80 -7.90 10.30
N SER A 134 -4.75 -7.73 11.22
CA SER A 134 -5.11 -6.42 11.76
C SER A 134 -3.98 -5.69 12.49
N LYS A 135 -2.86 -6.37 12.77
CA LYS A 135 -1.63 -5.77 13.28
C LYS A 135 -0.56 -5.70 12.21
N SER A 136 -0.32 -6.81 11.50
CA SER A 136 0.75 -6.91 10.52
C SER A 136 0.57 -5.98 9.31
N TYR A 137 -0.66 -5.58 8.98
CA TYR A 137 -0.90 -4.62 7.90
C TYR A 137 -0.34 -3.21 8.20
N HIS A 138 0.05 -2.94 9.45
CA HIS A 138 0.80 -1.74 9.86
C HIS A 138 2.31 -1.97 9.97
N CYS A 139 2.83 -3.12 9.55
CA CYS A 139 4.27 -3.35 9.51
C CYS A 139 4.89 -2.70 8.27
N ILE A 140 6.18 -2.36 8.37
CA ILE A 140 6.93 -1.65 7.31
C ILE A 140 6.89 -2.35 5.95
N GLY A 141 6.79 -3.68 5.92
CA GLY A 141 6.67 -4.47 4.69
C GLY A 141 5.36 -4.28 3.94
N ASN A 142 4.30 -3.80 4.59
CA ASN A 142 3.05 -3.44 3.92
C ASN A 142 3.05 -2.00 3.39
N PHE A 143 3.99 -1.17 3.86
CA PHE A 143 4.04 0.24 3.50
C PHE A 143 4.75 0.48 2.18
N ILE A 144 4.31 1.48 1.45
CA ILE A 144 4.91 1.92 0.20
C ILE A 144 4.74 3.43 0.04
N LEU A 145 5.73 4.09 -0.54
CA LEU A 145 5.58 5.47 -0.99
C LEU A 145 5.13 5.47 -2.45
N ILE A 146 4.02 6.15 -2.73
CA ILE A 146 3.50 6.31 -4.10
C ILE A 146 3.50 7.77 -4.54
N PRO A 147 3.79 8.06 -5.82
CA PRO A 147 3.40 9.31 -6.45
C PRO A 147 1.88 9.47 -6.37
N ASN A 148 1.40 10.57 -5.82
CA ASN A 148 0.01 10.71 -5.38
C ASN A 148 -0.67 12.00 -5.85
N ARG A 149 -0.10 12.73 -6.83
CA ARG A 149 -0.82 13.85 -7.44
C ARG A 149 -2.09 13.33 -8.10
N GLY A 150 -3.14 14.14 -8.15
CA GLY A 150 -4.37 13.74 -8.82
C GLY A 150 -5.42 14.84 -8.84
N ALA A 151 -6.40 14.66 -9.71
CA ALA A 151 -7.58 15.51 -9.81
C ALA A 151 -8.79 14.91 -9.09
N LEU A 152 -8.63 13.72 -8.49
CA LEU A 152 -9.65 13.06 -7.67
C LEU A 152 -9.34 13.25 -6.20
N ARG A 153 -10.39 13.21 -5.37
CA ARG A 153 -10.25 13.28 -3.91
C ARG A 153 -9.27 12.20 -3.43
N ASN A 154 -8.25 12.63 -2.68
CA ASN A 154 -7.15 11.81 -2.16
C ASN A 154 -6.15 11.29 -3.21
N GLY A 155 -6.19 11.80 -4.44
CA GLY A 155 -5.22 11.47 -5.50
C GLY A 155 -5.29 10.01 -5.94
N ILE A 156 -4.12 9.43 -6.28
CA ILE A 156 -3.99 8.02 -6.69
C ILE A 156 -4.47 7.07 -5.58
N ASN A 157 -4.15 7.36 -4.33
CA ASN A 157 -4.61 6.57 -3.18
C ASN A 157 -6.15 6.51 -3.16
N GLY A 158 -6.82 7.67 -3.28
CA GLY A 158 -8.28 7.71 -3.34
C GLY A 158 -8.87 6.96 -4.54
N ALA A 159 -8.25 7.11 -5.71
CA ALA A 159 -8.66 6.40 -6.91
C ALA A 159 -8.54 4.88 -6.71
N ARG A 160 -7.42 4.40 -6.15
CA ARG A 160 -7.17 2.98 -5.86
C ARG A 160 -8.14 2.40 -4.83
N ALA A 161 -8.44 3.14 -3.76
CA ALA A 161 -9.34 2.71 -2.69
C ALA A 161 -10.82 2.70 -3.12
N GLY A 162 -11.16 3.37 -4.22
CA GLY A 162 -12.52 3.47 -4.74
C GLY A 162 -13.14 2.13 -5.12
N TYR A 163 -14.46 2.15 -5.30
CA TYR A 163 -15.18 1.06 -5.96
C TYR A 163 -14.96 1.14 -7.48
N TYR A 164 -14.89 0.00 -8.14
CA TYR A 164 -14.56 -0.11 -9.58
C TYR A 164 -15.51 0.64 -10.52
N ASN A 165 -16.79 0.80 -10.16
CA ASN A 165 -17.77 1.47 -11.01
C ASN A 165 -18.12 2.88 -10.52
N ARG A 166 -17.14 3.62 -9.99
CA ARG A 166 -17.39 5.03 -9.65
C ARG A 166 -17.48 5.85 -10.93
N GLU A 167 -18.51 6.69 -11.06
CA GLU A 167 -18.71 7.58 -12.22
C GLU A 167 -17.44 8.40 -12.57
N GLU A 168 -16.65 8.74 -11.54
CA GLU A 168 -15.45 9.55 -11.67
C GLU A 168 -14.18 8.72 -12.04
N CYS A 169 -14.10 7.44 -11.66
CA CYS A 169 -12.89 6.62 -11.79
C CYS A 169 -13.10 5.14 -11.45
N GLU A 170 -12.44 4.26 -12.19
CA GLU A 170 -12.33 2.83 -11.87
C GLU A 170 -11.42 2.61 -10.66
N GLY A 171 -12.00 2.24 -9.52
CA GLY A 171 -11.26 1.91 -8.29
C GLY A 171 -10.96 0.42 -8.09
N MET A 172 -9.95 0.11 -7.28
CA MET A 172 -9.38 -1.24 -7.16
C MET A 172 -9.58 -1.84 -5.77
N ARG A 173 -10.39 -1.23 -4.90
CA ARG A 173 -10.62 -1.65 -3.50
C ARG A 173 -9.33 -1.98 -2.73
N ASP A 174 -8.26 -1.23 -2.99
CA ASP A 174 -6.93 -1.42 -2.43
C ASP A 174 -6.20 -2.74 -2.81
N TYR A 175 -6.62 -3.48 -3.82
CA TYR A 175 -5.85 -4.63 -4.31
C TYR A 175 -4.58 -4.16 -5.02
N PHE A 176 -3.42 -4.36 -4.37
CA PHE A 176 -2.15 -3.83 -4.89
C PHE A 176 -1.63 -4.54 -6.13
N ASP A 177 -1.94 -5.83 -6.30
CA ASP A 177 -1.64 -6.57 -7.53
C ASP A 177 -2.36 -5.96 -8.74
N TRP A 178 -3.63 -5.59 -8.57
CA TRP A 178 -4.40 -4.88 -9.59
C TRP A 178 -3.80 -3.50 -9.90
N PHE A 179 -3.35 -2.77 -8.88
CA PHE A 179 -2.67 -1.49 -9.09
C PHE A 179 -1.41 -1.64 -9.96
N LEU A 180 -0.56 -2.62 -9.69
CA LEU A 180 0.64 -2.89 -10.49
C LEU A 180 0.31 -3.30 -11.93
N ILE A 181 -0.70 -4.16 -12.13
CA ILE A 181 -1.17 -4.55 -13.47
C ILE A 181 -1.67 -3.33 -14.24
N SER A 182 -2.40 -2.43 -13.57
CA SER A 182 -2.93 -1.21 -14.18
C SER A 182 -1.80 -0.24 -14.58
N ILE A 183 -0.75 -0.12 -13.77
CA ILE A 183 0.46 0.63 -14.16
C ILE A 183 1.13 -0.01 -15.37
N ALA A 184 1.28 -1.34 -15.41
CA ALA A 184 1.88 -2.02 -16.58
C ALA A 184 1.09 -1.75 -17.86
N LYS A 185 -0.25 -1.85 -17.81
CA LYS A 185 -1.14 -1.53 -18.94
C LYS A 185 -0.99 -0.08 -19.38
N TYR A 186 -0.95 0.85 -18.44
CA TYR A 186 -0.71 2.27 -18.70
C TYR A 186 0.63 2.49 -19.41
N GLN A 187 1.72 1.92 -18.88
CA GLN A 187 3.05 2.07 -19.49
C GLN A 187 3.09 1.52 -20.92
N GLN A 188 2.47 0.37 -21.19
CA GLN A 188 2.38 -0.20 -22.55
C GLN A 188 1.61 0.71 -23.51
N LYS A 189 0.54 1.37 -23.06
CA LYS A 189 -0.18 2.37 -23.86
C LYS A 189 0.70 3.56 -24.20
N VAL A 190 1.41 4.11 -23.20
CA VAL A 190 2.32 5.25 -23.40
C VAL A 190 3.43 4.90 -24.40
N GLU A 191 4.04 3.73 -24.30
CA GLU A 191 5.08 3.27 -25.24
C GLU A 191 4.57 3.15 -26.68
N ARG A 192 3.29 2.81 -26.86
CA ARG A 192 2.61 2.73 -28.17
C ARG A 192 2.12 4.08 -28.68
N GLY A 193 2.23 5.15 -27.87
CA GLY A 193 1.68 6.46 -28.19
C GLY A 193 0.15 6.52 -28.16
N ASP A 194 -0.50 5.62 -27.40
CA ASP A 194 -1.96 5.63 -27.23
C ASP A 194 -2.38 6.80 -26.33
N ILE A 195 -3.34 7.59 -26.83
CA ILE A 195 -3.88 8.77 -26.16
C ILE A 195 -5.22 8.48 -25.45
N HIS A 196 -5.79 7.29 -25.63
CA HIS A 196 -7.06 6.88 -25.04
C HIS A 196 -6.84 6.25 -23.66
N LEU A 197 -6.80 7.13 -22.65
CA LEU A 197 -6.63 6.78 -21.25
C LEU A 197 -7.99 6.69 -20.52
N SER A 198 -8.15 5.66 -19.71
CA SER A 198 -9.23 5.55 -18.71
C SER A 198 -9.09 6.63 -17.62
N GLY A 199 -10.14 6.84 -16.83
CA GLY A 199 -10.11 7.81 -15.73
C GLY A 199 -8.99 7.54 -14.71
N PHE A 200 -8.66 6.27 -14.44
CA PHE A 200 -7.55 5.90 -13.58
C PHE A 200 -6.19 6.18 -14.24
N GLU A 201 -6.02 5.80 -15.51
CA GLU A 201 -4.80 6.08 -16.28
C GLU A 201 -4.53 7.58 -16.43
N MET A 202 -5.57 8.41 -16.51
CA MET A 202 -5.42 9.86 -16.46
C MET A 202 -4.82 10.35 -15.14
N GLN A 203 -5.13 9.70 -14.01
CA GLN A 203 -4.46 10.04 -12.73
C GLN A 203 -2.98 9.62 -12.76
N LEU A 204 -2.66 8.45 -13.34
CA LEU A 204 -1.27 8.01 -13.51
C LEU A 204 -0.49 9.01 -14.37
N GLN A 205 -1.09 9.51 -15.45
CA GLN A 205 -0.48 10.51 -16.35
C GLN A 205 -0.10 11.82 -15.64
N MET A 206 -0.79 12.20 -14.57
CA MET A 206 -0.46 13.40 -13.77
C MET A 206 0.80 13.23 -12.91
N ASN A 207 1.35 12.02 -12.83
CA ASN A 207 2.52 11.69 -12.05
C ASN A 207 3.62 11.14 -12.99
N PRO A 208 4.60 11.98 -13.38
CA PRO A 208 5.69 11.56 -14.28
C PRO A 208 6.43 10.31 -13.81
N GLU A 209 6.40 10.02 -12.51
CA GLU A 209 7.05 8.88 -11.88
C GLU A 209 6.43 7.51 -12.28
N TYR A 210 5.21 7.47 -12.84
CA TYR A 210 4.64 6.23 -13.43
C TYR A 210 4.97 6.07 -14.92
N ASN A 211 5.55 7.08 -15.56
CA ASN A 211 5.89 7.00 -16.98
C ASN A 211 7.02 5.96 -17.21
N PRO A 212 6.94 5.12 -18.26
CA PRO A 212 7.97 4.12 -18.52
C PRO A 212 9.37 4.72 -18.76
N ALA A 213 9.46 5.97 -19.24
CA ALA A 213 10.72 6.67 -19.38
C ALA A 213 11.36 7.09 -18.04
N PHE A 214 10.57 7.17 -16.96
CA PHE A 214 11.09 7.42 -15.62
C PHE A 214 11.59 6.12 -14.96
N LEU A 215 10.71 5.12 -14.86
CA LEU A 215 11.05 3.81 -14.33
C LEU A 215 10.11 2.72 -14.92
N PRO A 216 10.62 1.83 -15.79
CA PRO A 216 9.84 0.73 -16.35
C PRO A 216 9.29 -0.19 -15.25
N ILE A 217 8.06 -0.68 -15.39
CA ILE A 217 7.38 -1.49 -14.37
C ILE A 217 8.16 -2.74 -13.96
N LYS A 218 8.92 -3.35 -14.88
CA LYS A 218 9.80 -4.50 -14.56
C LYS A 218 10.86 -4.17 -13.51
N GLU A 219 11.32 -2.91 -13.44
CA GLU A 219 12.34 -2.48 -12.48
C GLU A 219 11.74 -2.22 -11.09
N TRP A 220 10.41 -2.03 -11.00
CA TRP A 220 9.73 -1.85 -9.72
C TRP A 220 9.84 -3.08 -8.81
N GLU A 221 9.94 -4.28 -9.41
CA GLU A 221 10.14 -5.53 -8.69
C GLU A 221 11.33 -5.44 -7.73
N GLU A 222 12.48 -5.00 -8.23
CA GLU A 222 13.70 -4.92 -7.44
C GLU A 222 13.73 -3.66 -6.57
N GLN A 223 13.35 -2.50 -7.14
CA GLN A 223 13.47 -1.20 -6.46
C GLN A 223 12.58 -1.09 -5.22
N PHE A 224 11.37 -1.65 -5.26
CA PHE A 224 10.39 -1.59 -4.17
C PHE A 224 10.21 -2.92 -3.43
N PHE A 225 11.05 -3.92 -3.75
CA PHE A 225 11.02 -5.26 -3.18
C PHE A 225 9.71 -6.02 -3.45
N LEU A 226 9.17 -5.92 -4.65
CA LEU A 226 7.84 -6.41 -5.02
C LEU A 226 7.82 -7.83 -5.62
N LYS A 227 8.91 -8.60 -5.53
CA LYS A 227 9.02 -9.96 -6.10
C LYS A 227 7.76 -10.85 -6.00
N PRO A 228 7.03 -10.93 -4.87
CA PRO A 228 5.82 -11.76 -4.82
C PRO A 228 4.72 -11.37 -5.82
N TYR A 229 4.69 -10.11 -6.28
CA TYR A 229 3.75 -9.59 -7.27
C TYR A 229 4.23 -9.78 -8.72
N PHE A 230 5.42 -10.32 -8.95
CA PHE A 230 6.03 -10.37 -10.28
C PHE A 230 6.37 -11.79 -10.72
N LYS A 231 6.29 -12.03 -12.02
CA LYS A 231 6.78 -13.24 -12.68
C LYS A 231 7.37 -12.85 -14.03
N ASN A 232 8.63 -13.23 -14.26
CA ASN A 232 9.36 -12.92 -15.50
C ASN A 232 9.37 -11.42 -15.85
N GLY A 233 9.46 -10.54 -14.84
CA GLY A 233 9.48 -9.09 -15.03
C GLY A 233 8.12 -8.44 -15.29
N GLU A 234 7.02 -9.20 -15.22
CA GLU A 234 5.66 -8.68 -15.36
C GLU A 234 4.87 -8.83 -14.06
N PRO A 235 4.03 -7.83 -13.69
CA PRO A 235 3.15 -7.98 -12.54
C PRO A 235 2.08 -9.02 -12.82
N VAL A 236 1.76 -9.82 -11.81
CA VAL A 236 0.77 -10.91 -11.87
C VAL A 236 -0.32 -10.70 -10.83
N LEU A 237 -1.48 -11.33 -11.06
CA LEU A 237 -2.50 -11.46 -10.03
C LEU A 237 -1.93 -12.29 -8.88
N LEU A 238 -1.88 -11.69 -7.70
CA LEU A 238 -1.35 -12.35 -6.51
C LEU A 238 -2.37 -13.29 -5.90
N PHE A 239 -3.63 -12.84 -5.85
CA PHE A 239 -4.74 -13.58 -5.26
C PHE A 239 -5.41 -14.48 -6.29
N LYS A 240 -5.88 -15.65 -5.87
CA LYS A 240 -6.52 -16.66 -6.74
C LYS A 240 -7.86 -16.19 -7.28
N THR A 241 -8.63 -15.49 -6.45
CA THR A 241 -9.95 -14.97 -6.82
C THR A 241 -9.80 -14.00 -8.00
N PRO A 242 -10.58 -14.12 -9.09
CA PRO A 242 -10.55 -13.17 -10.21
C PRO A 242 -10.91 -11.74 -9.79
N LEU A 243 -10.50 -10.73 -10.57
CA LEU A 243 -10.72 -9.32 -10.22
C LEU A 243 -12.20 -8.96 -10.10
N GLU A 244 -13.02 -9.47 -11.00
CA GLU A 244 -14.46 -9.23 -11.05
C GLU A 244 -15.15 -9.80 -9.80
N GLU A 245 -14.71 -10.98 -9.36
CA GLU A 245 -15.22 -11.65 -8.17
C GLU A 245 -14.83 -10.91 -6.88
N ARG A 246 -13.65 -10.25 -6.86
CA ARG A 246 -13.20 -9.41 -5.73
C ARG A 246 -14.05 -8.14 -5.54
N LEU A 247 -14.87 -7.77 -6.52
CA LEU A 247 -15.69 -6.56 -6.50
C LEU A 247 -17.12 -6.79 -6.03
N LYS A 248 -17.51 -8.01 -5.69
CA LYS A 248 -18.82 -8.29 -5.10
C LYS A 248 -19.05 -7.50 -3.81
N VAL A 249 -20.31 -7.23 -3.49
CA VAL A 249 -20.71 -6.46 -2.30
C VAL A 249 -20.78 -7.38 -1.08
N THR A 250 -20.30 -6.89 0.06
CA THR A 250 -20.37 -7.57 1.35
C THR A 250 -21.71 -7.27 2.02
N ASP A 251 -22.73 -8.00 1.59
CA ASP A 251 -24.08 -7.98 2.18
C ASP A 251 -24.73 -9.36 1.99
N PRO A 252 -24.78 -10.21 3.03
CA PRO A 252 -25.31 -11.57 2.93
C PRO A 252 -26.83 -11.60 2.71
N ASN A 253 -27.53 -10.47 2.90
CA ASN A 253 -28.97 -10.35 2.68
C ASN A 253 -29.30 -9.52 1.44
N GLY A 254 -28.30 -9.21 0.61
CA GLY A 254 -28.47 -8.47 -0.63
C GLY A 254 -29.40 -9.19 -1.60
N THR A 255 -30.38 -8.48 -2.16
CA THR A 255 -31.36 -9.06 -3.10
C THR A 255 -31.48 -8.29 -4.42
N ASP A 256 -30.69 -7.22 -4.61
CA ASP A 256 -30.74 -6.44 -5.84
C ASP A 256 -30.13 -7.26 -7.01
N PRO A 257 -30.90 -7.58 -8.06
CA PRO A 257 -30.40 -8.39 -9.17
C PRO A 257 -29.33 -7.68 -10.02
N GLU A 258 -29.18 -6.36 -9.90
CA GLU A 258 -28.15 -5.59 -10.61
C GLU A 258 -26.82 -5.55 -9.83
N ILE A 259 -26.81 -6.03 -8.58
CA ILE A 259 -25.63 -6.04 -7.72
C ILE A 259 -25.18 -7.49 -7.50
N SER A 260 -23.92 -7.76 -7.76
CA SER A 260 -23.31 -9.04 -7.39
C SER A 260 -22.89 -9.01 -5.92
N TYR A 261 -23.48 -9.90 -5.12
CA TYR A 261 -23.14 -10.11 -3.71
C TYR A 261 -22.23 -11.33 -3.57
N TYR A 262 -21.47 -11.39 -2.49
CA TYR A 262 -20.73 -12.61 -2.16
C TYR A 262 -21.66 -13.66 -1.56
N GLU A 263 -21.52 -14.89 -2.03
CA GLU A 263 -21.91 -16.06 -1.25
C GLU A 263 -20.94 -16.27 -0.08
N ALA A 264 -21.38 -16.95 0.96
CA ALA A 264 -20.57 -17.12 2.18
C ALA A 264 -19.25 -17.84 1.91
N ASP A 265 -19.29 -18.98 1.22
CA ASP A 265 -18.09 -19.76 0.92
C ASP A 265 -17.10 -18.97 0.03
N GLU A 266 -17.61 -18.22 -0.95
CA GLU A 266 -16.79 -17.38 -1.84
C GLU A 266 -16.04 -16.30 -1.06
N TYR A 267 -16.74 -15.61 -0.15
CA TYR A 267 -16.12 -14.56 0.65
C TYR A 267 -15.09 -15.13 1.63
N LEU A 268 -15.42 -16.23 2.32
CA LEU A 268 -14.50 -16.85 3.28
C LEU A 268 -13.24 -17.39 2.60
N GLU A 269 -13.35 -17.98 1.40
CA GLU A 269 -12.20 -18.40 0.60
C GLU A 269 -11.33 -17.20 0.17
N LEU A 270 -11.96 -16.11 -0.28
CA LEU A 270 -11.27 -14.86 -0.60
C LEU A 270 -10.50 -14.31 0.62
N LEU A 271 -11.12 -14.30 1.81
CA LEU A 271 -10.47 -13.83 3.03
C LEU A 271 -9.20 -14.65 3.32
N GLU A 272 -9.29 -15.97 3.24
CA GLU A 272 -8.16 -16.84 3.55
C GLU A 272 -7.01 -16.65 2.57
N ASP A 273 -7.28 -16.63 1.26
CA ASP A 273 -6.26 -16.39 0.23
C ASP A 273 -5.64 -14.99 0.37
N PHE A 274 -6.45 -13.97 0.63
CA PHE A 274 -5.98 -12.60 0.84
C PHE A 274 -5.02 -12.49 2.03
N LEU A 275 -5.36 -13.11 3.15
CA LEU A 275 -4.56 -13.10 4.37
C LEU A 275 -3.21 -13.79 4.15
N ASP A 276 -3.23 -15.00 3.58
CA ASP A 276 -2.02 -15.79 3.38
C ASP A 276 -1.05 -15.08 2.41
N LYS A 277 -1.57 -14.54 1.31
CA LYS A 277 -0.75 -13.83 0.33
C LYS A 277 -0.25 -12.48 0.81
N SER A 278 -1.07 -11.73 1.55
CA SER A 278 -0.64 -10.46 2.12
C SER A 278 0.48 -10.66 3.15
N GLU A 279 0.40 -11.70 3.99
CA GLU A 279 1.43 -12.03 4.97
C GLU A 279 2.76 -12.48 4.31
N GLU A 280 2.68 -13.27 3.22
CA GLU A 280 3.86 -13.63 2.40
C GLU A 280 4.57 -12.37 1.87
N VAL A 281 3.81 -11.42 1.33
CA VAL A 281 4.32 -10.14 0.83
C VAL A 281 4.97 -9.33 1.94
N ILE A 282 4.26 -9.12 3.05
CA ILE A 282 4.73 -8.30 4.18
C ILE A 282 6.04 -8.89 4.72
N LYS A 283 6.09 -10.20 4.95
CA LYS A 283 7.29 -10.88 5.43
C LYS A 283 8.46 -10.72 4.46
N TYR A 284 8.24 -10.91 3.16
CA TYR A 284 9.29 -10.74 2.15
C TYR A 284 9.84 -9.31 2.14
N ARG A 285 8.95 -8.31 2.06
CA ARG A 285 9.34 -6.90 1.97
C ARG A 285 10.01 -6.42 3.24
N THR A 286 9.49 -6.76 4.42
CA THR A 286 10.12 -6.40 5.70
C THR A 286 11.57 -6.91 5.77
N ASN A 287 11.83 -8.14 5.32
CA ASN A 287 13.19 -8.68 5.29
C ASN A 287 14.12 -7.88 4.39
N LYS A 288 13.65 -7.54 3.17
CA LYS A 288 14.44 -6.76 2.23
C LYS A 288 14.69 -5.33 2.71
N ILE A 289 13.71 -4.73 3.35
CA ILE A 289 13.85 -3.40 3.97
C ILE A 289 14.88 -3.46 5.10
N ILE A 290 14.80 -4.43 6.02
CA ILE A 290 15.80 -4.60 7.09
C ILE A 290 17.20 -4.82 6.50
N GLU A 291 17.36 -5.70 5.51
CA GLU A 291 18.64 -5.93 4.82
C GLU A 291 19.21 -4.63 4.22
N ALA A 292 18.35 -3.79 3.62
CA ALA A 292 18.76 -2.52 3.03
C ALA A 292 19.14 -1.47 4.09
N LEU A 293 18.37 -1.38 5.16
CA LEU A 293 18.57 -0.43 6.26
C LEU A 293 19.78 -0.79 7.13
N LYS A 294 20.08 -2.08 7.35
CA LYS A 294 21.30 -2.54 8.04
C LYS A 294 22.58 -1.99 7.43
N LYS A 295 22.63 -1.81 6.11
CA LYS A 295 23.79 -1.26 5.39
C LYS A 295 23.99 0.25 5.65
N LYS A 296 23.11 0.89 6.41
CA LYS A 296 23.08 2.34 6.69
C LYS A 296 23.37 2.68 8.14
N LEU A 297 23.28 1.69 9.03
CA LEU A 297 23.57 1.82 10.44
C LEU A 297 25.08 1.88 10.67
#